data_AF-A0A0D3DP80-F1
#
_entry.id   AF-A0A0D3DP80-F1
#
_cell.length_a   1.000
_cell.length_b   1.000
_cell.length_c   1.000
_cell.angle_alpha   90.00
_cell.angle_beta   90.00
_cell.angle_gamma   90.00
#
_symmetry.space_group_name_H-M   'P 1'
#
loop_
_entity.id
_entity.type
_entity.pdbx_description
1 polymer ?
#
loop_
_entity_poly.entity_id
_entity_poly.type
_entity_poly.pdbx_seq_one_letter_code
_entity_poly.pdbx_strand_id
1 'polypeptide(L)'
;MNEIAKLFPGLYGQPSVSVVPDQNAAASSRQKLKISVVFSGGQAPGHNVISGLFDYLQERAKGSTFYGFKGGPAGIMKCKYVELNAEYIHPYINQVLGLGRDKIETPEQFKQVEETAKKLDLDGLVVIGEDDSNTNACLLAENFSGDAEAEA
;
A
#
# COMPACT_ATOMS: atom_id res chain seq x y z
N MET A 1 -7.55 26.50 1.38
CA MET A 1 -6.91 25.88 0.19
C MET A 1 -5.40 26.01 0.23
N ASN A 2 -4.83 27.19 0.44
CA ASN A 2 -3.36 27.38 0.52
C ASN A 2 -2.68 26.61 1.66
N GLU A 3 -3.38 26.29 2.76
CA GLU A 3 -2.79 25.52 3.87
C GLU A 3 -2.58 24.05 3.54
N ILE A 4 -3.52 23.43 2.81
CA ILE A 4 -3.39 22.03 2.37
C ILE A 4 -2.26 21.90 1.35
N ALA A 5 -2.13 22.84 0.41
CA ALA A 5 -1.03 22.87 -0.54
C ALA A 5 0.35 22.97 0.13
N LYS A 6 0.44 23.60 1.31
CA LYS A 6 1.69 23.65 2.09
C LYS A 6 2.00 22.34 2.82
N LEU A 7 0.97 21.59 3.19
CA LEU A 7 1.12 20.28 3.84
C LEU A 7 1.47 19.17 2.86
N PHE A 8 1.05 19.32 1.59
CA PHE A 8 1.23 18.31 0.55
C PHE A 8 1.91 18.87 -0.72
N PRO A 9 3.13 19.43 -0.63
CA PRO A 9 3.79 20.04 -1.79
C PRO A 9 4.00 19.07 -2.97
N GLY A 10 4.24 17.78 -2.73
CA GLY A 10 4.47 16.77 -3.76
C GLY A 10 3.18 16.14 -4.33
N LEU A 11 2.10 16.09 -3.54
CA LEU A 11 0.85 15.45 -3.94
C LEU A 11 -0.29 16.43 -4.33
N TYR A 12 -0.24 17.68 -3.87
CA TYR A 12 -1.34 18.62 -4.11
C TYR A 12 -1.49 18.97 -5.60
N GLY A 13 -2.71 18.83 -6.13
CA GLY A 13 -3.04 19.23 -7.50
C GLY A 13 -2.72 18.20 -8.57
N GLN A 14 -2.41 16.95 -8.21
CA GLN A 14 -2.25 15.86 -9.17
C GLN A 14 -3.52 15.66 -10.04
N PRO A 15 -3.36 15.34 -11.34
CA PRO A 15 -4.48 15.15 -12.25
C PRO A 15 -5.29 13.90 -11.88
N SER A 16 -6.58 13.92 -12.20
CA SER A 16 -7.41 12.71 -12.10
C SER A 16 -6.97 11.68 -13.14
N VAL A 17 -7.01 10.40 -12.73
CA VAL A 17 -6.70 9.27 -13.61
C VAL A 17 -7.99 8.64 -14.10
N SER A 18 -8.03 8.25 -15.38
CA SER A 18 -9.13 7.48 -15.97
C SER A 18 -8.57 6.24 -16.66
N VAL A 19 -9.21 5.10 -16.42
CA VAL A 19 -8.84 3.83 -17.06
C VAL A 19 -9.55 3.76 -18.41
N VAL A 20 -8.78 3.57 -19.48
CA VAL A 20 -9.29 3.40 -20.84
C VAL A 20 -8.85 2.05 -21.41
N PRO A 21 -9.60 1.44 -22.34
CA PRO A 21 -9.17 0.20 -22.98
C PRO A 21 -7.85 0.40 -23.72
N ASP A 22 -6.85 -0.40 -23.37
CA ASP A 22 -5.56 -0.42 -24.07
C ASP A 22 -5.59 -1.45 -25.21
N GLN A 23 -5.43 -0.97 -26.44
CA GLN A 23 -5.39 -1.81 -27.63
C GLN A 23 -4.08 -2.62 -27.75
N ASN A 24 -3.05 -2.29 -26.97
CA ASN A 24 -1.73 -2.94 -26.95
C ASN A 24 -1.38 -3.57 -25.58
N ALA A 25 -2.38 -3.92 -24.77
CA ALA A 25 -2.22 -4.45 -23.40
C ALA A 25 -1.31 -5.68 -23.25
N ALA A 26 -0.96 -6.36 -24.35
CA ALA A 26 -0.04 -7.49 -24.36
C ALA A 26 1.46 -7.07 -24.24
N ALA A 27 1.79 -5.80 -24.47
CA ALA A 27 3.16 -5.30 -24.56
C ALA A 27 3.65 -4.54 -23.31
N SER A 28 2.76 -4.20 -22.36
CA SER A 28 3.09 -3.43 -21.17
C SER A 28 4.00 -4.24 -20.24
N SER A 29 5.09 -3.61 -19.78
CA SER A 29 6.24 -4.22 -19.12
C SER A 29 5.88 -5.11 -17.92
N ARG A 30 6.31 -6.37 -17.99
CA ARG A 30 6.18 -7.41 -16.95
C ARG A 30 7.22 -7.24 -15.83
N GLN A 31 7.31 -6.06 -15.25
CA GLN A 31 8.21 -5.88 -14.11
C GLN A 31 7.63 -6.65 -12.91
N LYS A 32 8.52 -7.38 -12.23
CA LYS A 32 8.19 -8.01 -10.94
C LYS A 32 8.06 -6.89 -9.93
N LEU A 33 6.98 -6.89 -9.17
CA LEU A 33 6.70 -5.91 -8.15
C LEU A 33 6.80 -6.55 -6.76
N LYS A 34 7.23 -5.79 -5.79
CA LYS A 34 7.16 -6.11 -4.37
C LYS A 34 6.11 -5.20 -3.75
N ILE A 35 4.87 -5.68 -3.74
CA ILE A 35 3.73 -4.94 -3.20
C ILE A 35 3.48 -5.39 -1.77
N SER A 36 3.04 -4.46 -0.92
CA SER A 36 2.55 -4.79 0.40
C SER A 36 1.16 -4.21 0.64
N VAL A 37 0.43 -4.79 1.59
CA VAL A 37 -0.89 -4.33 2.02
C VAL A 37 -0.96 -4.20 3.53
N VAL A 38 -1.59 -3.13 3.99
CA VAL A 38 -1.89 -2.88 5.41
C VAL A 38 -3.39 -2.60 5.59
N PHE A 39 -4.01 -3.32 6.52
CA PHE A 39 -5.40 -3.11 6.93
C PHE A 39 -5.43 -2.18 8.14
N SER A 40 -6.09 -1.05 7.99
CA SER A 40 -6.20 -0.04 9.05
C SER A 40 -7.68 0.20 9.35
N GLY A 41 -8.08 -0.01 10.61
CA GLY A 41 -9.46 0.24 11.06
C GLY A 41 -10.27 -1.02 11.41
N GLY A 42 -11.60 -0.88 11.37
CA GLY A 42 -12.56 -1.92 11.75
C GLY A 42 -12.75 -3.01 10.70
N GLN A 43 -13.39 -4.11 11.09
CA GLN A 43 -13.77 -5.17 10.15
C GLN A 43 -14.90 -4.68 9.25
N ALA A 44 -14.68 -4.70 7.93
CA ALA A 44 -15.76 -4.58 6.96
C ALA A 44 -15.97 -5.90 6.20
N PRO A 45 -17.22 -6.31 5.93
CA PRO A 45 -17.52 -7.50 5.14
C PRO A 45 -17.08 -7.31 3.67
N GLY A 46 -16.58 -8.38 3.04
CA GLY A 46 -16.34 -8.40 1.59
C GLY A 46 -14.96 -7.91 1.11
N HIS A 47 -13.91 -8.02 1.93
CA HIS A 47 -12.55 -7.65 1.53
C HIS A 47 -11.92 -8.64 0.53
N ASN A 48 -12.42 -8.65 -0.70
CA ASN A 48 -11.82 -9.32 -1.86
C ASN A 48 -10.71 -8.49 -2.52
N VAL A 49 -10.29 -7.40 -1.87
CA VAL A 49 -9.19 -6.55 -2.34
C VAL A 49 -7.88 -7.34 -2.39
N ILE A 50 -7.62 -8.19 -1.38
CA ILE A 50 -6.41 -9.00 -1.33
C ILE A 50 -6.37 -10.01 -2.49
N SER A 51 -7.48 -10.71 -2.73
CA SER A 51 -7.58 -11.65 -3.84
C SER A 51 -7.45 -10.93 -5.18
N GLY A 52 -8.11 -9.78 -5.36
CA GLY A 52 -8.01 -9.00 -6.60
C GLY A 52 -6.60 -8.47 -6.87
N LEU A 53 -5.90 -7.97 -5.84
CA LEU A 53 -4.50 -7.55 -5.94
C LEU A 53 -3.59 -8.74 -6.25
N PHE A 54 -3.80 -9.86 -5.58
CA PHE A 54 -3.03 -11.08 -5.83
C PHE A 54 -3.23 -11.59 -7.25
N ASP A 55 -4.47 -11.71 -7.72
CA ASP A 55 -4.80 -12.14 -9.09
C ASP A 55 -4.16 -11.19 -10.12
N TYR A 56 -4.23 -9.88 -9.90
CA TYR A 56 -3.55 -8.90 -10.75
C TYR A 56 -2.04 -9.14 -10.80
N LEU A 57 -1.38 -9.32 -9.65
CA LEU A 57 0.05 -9.58 -9.60
C LEU A 57 0.42 -10.89 -10.31
N GLN A 58 -0.38 -11.94 -10.14
CA GLN A 58 -0.15 -13.24 -10.79
C GLN A 58 -0.41 -13.23 -12.30
N GLU A 59 -1.36 -12.43 -12.79
CA GLU A 59 -1.70 -12.36 -14.21
C GLU A 59 -0.83 -11.36 -14.97
N ARG A 60 -0.59 -10.18 -14.39
CA ARG A 60 0.03 -9.02 -15.07
C ARG A 60 1.48 -8.78 -14.66
N ALA A 61 1.89 -9.19 -13.47
CA ALA A 61 3.22 -8.95 -12.92
C ALA A 61 3.88 -10.24 -12.40
N LYS A 62 3.92 -11.30 -13.22
CA LYS A 62 4.38 -12.64 -12.80
C LYS A 62 5.75 -12.62 -12.12
N GLY A 63 5.83 -13.28 -10.97
CA GLY A 63 7.04 -13.34 -10.14
C GLY A 63 7.18 -12.17 -9.16
N SER A 64 6.13 -11.35 -9.03
CA SER A 64 5.98 -10.40 -7.94
C SER A 64 5.90 -11.08 -6.58
N THR A 65 6.22 -10.34 -5.53
CA THR A 65 6.03 -10.76 -4.14
C THR A 65 4.96 -9.87 -3.50
N PHE A 66 4.08 -10.48 -2.72
CA PHE A 66 2.99 -9.78 -2.05
C PHE A 66 3.07 -9.98 -0.54
N TYR A 67 3.12 -8.89 0.23
CA TYR A 67 3.26 -8.92 1.68
C TYR A 67 2.02 -8.39 2.39
N GLY A 68 1.56 -9.07 3.44
CA GLY A 68 0.50 -8.60 4.33
C GLY A 68 1.03 -8.33 5.72
N PHE A 69 0.85 -7.12 6.23
CA PHE A 69 1.28 -6.77 7.59
C PHE A 69 0.30 -7.26 8.65
N LYS A 70 0.81 -7.91 9.70
CA LYS A 70 -0.01 -8.46 10.79
C LYS A 70 -0.35 -7.37 11.81
N GLY A 71 -1.62 -7.25 12.17
CA GLY A 71 -2.06 -6.31 13.20
C GLY A 71 -2.09 -4.86 12.71
N GLY A 72 -2.43 -4.67 11.43
CA GLY A 72 -2.58 -3.36 10.81
C GLY A 72 -1.34 -2.47 10.85
N PRO A 73 -1.50 -1.15 11.09
CA PRO A 73 -0.38 -0.20 11.04
C PRO A 73 0.78 -0.52 11.99
N ALA A 74 0.52 -1.12 13.16
CA ALA A 74 1.58 -1.59 14.05
C ALA A 74 2.44 -2.70 13.43
N GLY A 75 1.87 -3.48 12.51
CA GLY A 75 2.59 -4.50 11.76
C GLY A 75 3.66 -3.92 10.87
N ILE A 76 3.33 -2.90 10.08
CA ILE A 76 4.29 -2.24 9.19
C ILE A 76 5.35 -1.45 9.97
N MET A 77 4.98 -0.75 11.04
CA MET A 77 5.95 -0.08 11.92
C MET A 77 6.97 -1.03 12.56
N LYS A 78 6.57 -2.29 12.81
CA LYS A 78 7.43 -3.30 13.46
C LYS A 78 8.01 -4.32 12.48
N CYS A 79 7.85 -4.12 11.16
CA CYS A 79 8.25 -5.07 10.12
C CYS A 79 7.71 -6.49 10.38
N LYS A 80 6.46 -6.62 10.85
CA LYS A 80 5.78 -7.88 11.12
C LYS A 80 4.80 -8.21 10.00
N TYR A 81 5.21 -9.10 9.11
CA TYR A 81 4.44 -9.44 7.90
C TYR A 81 4.35 -10.95 7.68
N VAL A 82 3.55 -11.32 6.69
CA VAL A 82 3.53 -12.62 6.01
C VAL A 82 3.63 -12.39 4.52
N GLU A 83 4.21 -13.36 3.82
CA GLU A 83 4.05 -13.43 2.38
C GLU A 83 2.67 -14.00 2.05
N LEU A 84 1.93 -13.29 1.20
CA LEU A 84 0.60 -13.65 0.76
C LEU A 84 0.71 -14.45 -0.54
N ASN A 85 0.67 -15.77 -0.40
CA ASN A 85 0.63 -16.70 -1.53
C ASN A 85 -0.78 -17.30 -1.69
N ALA A 86 -0.99 -18.10 -2.74
CA ALA A 86 -2.28 -18.71 -3.01
C ALA A 86 -2.79 -19.58 -1.84
N GLU A 87 -1.91 -20.34 -1.19
CA GLU A 87 -2.27 -21.19 -0.04
C GLU A 87 -2.69 -20.37 1.18
N TYR A 88 -2.04 -19.23 1.38
CA TYR A 88 -2.37 -18.30 2.46
C TYR A 88 -3.67 -17.56 2.17
N ILE A 89 -3.89 -17.09 0.93
CA ILE A 89 -5.05 -16.25 0.59
C ILE A 89 -6.34 -17.07 0.49
N HIS A 90 -6.28 -18.31 -0.03
CA HIS A 90 -7.48 -19.11 -0.32
C HIS A 90 -8.44 -19.25 0.89
N PRO A 91 -7.96 -19.51 2.13
CA PRO A 91 -8.83 -19.57 3.30
C PRO A 91 -9.43 -18.22 3.72
N TYR A 92 -8.81 -17.10 3.33
CA TYR A 92 -9.24 -15.75 3.68
C TYR A 92 -10.00 -15.04 2.55
N ILE A 93 -10.35 -15.73 1.47
CA ILE A 93 -11.27 -15.18 0.47
C ILE A 93 -12.60 -14.88 1.18
N ASN A 94 -13.07 -13.64 1.08
CA ASN A 94 -14.19 -13.07 1.86
C ASN A 94 -13.93 -12.87 3.38
N GLN A 95 -12.69 -12.95 3.86
CA GLN A 95 -12.30 -12.68 5.25
C GLN A 95 -11.23 -11.58 5.35
N VAL A 96 -11.13 -10.96 6.53
CA VAL A 96 -10.19 -9.85 6.77
C VAL A 96 -8.93 -10.37 7.46
N LEU A 97 -7.76 -10.04 6.91
CA LEU A 97 -6.47 -10.36 7.52
C LEU A 97 -6.07 -9.29 8.53
N GLY A 98 -5.95 -9.70 9.80
CA GLY A 98 -5.18 -9.01 10.85
C GLY A 98 -5.44 -7.52 11.01
N LEU A 99 -6.48 -7.17 11.76
CA LEU A 99 -6.85 -5.79 12.06
C LEU A 99 -5.88 -5.11 13.04
N GLY A 100 -5.62 -3.82 12.80
CA GLY A 100 -4.98 -2.91 13.75
C GLY A 100 -5.65 -1.54 13.65
N ARG A 101 -5.79 -0.86 14.80
CA ARG A 101 -6.35 0.51 14.88
C ARG A 101 -5.30 1.55 15.23
N ASP A 102 -4.03 1.15 15.26
CA ASP A 102 -2.93 2.06 15.51
C ASP A 102 -2.89 3.14 14.42
N LYS A 103 -2.56 4.37 14.82
CA LYS A 103 -2.37 5.49 13.91
C LYS A 103 -0.88 5.71 13.64
N ILE A 104 -0.56 6.21 12.45
CA ILE A 104 0.79 6.65 12.06
C ILE A 104 0.74 8.17 12.05
N GLU A 105 1.18 8.79 13.14
CA GLU A 105 1.04 10.23 13.39
C GLU A 105 2.37 10.89 13.73
N THR A 106 3.32 10.18 14.34
CA THR A 106 4.60 10.75 14.76
C THR A 106 5.70 10.55 13.71
N PRO A 107 6.68 11.48 13.61
CA PRO A 107 7.80 11.33 12.68
C PRO A 107 8.55 10.00 12.83
N GLU A 108 8.68 9.49 14.06
CA GLU A 108 9.30 8.19 14.32
C GLU A 108 8.50 7.03 13.71
N GLN A 109 7.17 7.10 13.74
CA GLN A 109 6.31 6.09 13.13
C GLN A 109 6.41 6.13 11.61
N PHE A 110 6.45 7.32 10.99
CA PHE A 110 6.69 7.46 9.55
C PHE A 110 8.04 6.85 9.15
N LYS A 111 9.11 7.17 9.90
CA LYS A 111 10.44 6.60 9.66
C LYS A 111 10.47 5.08 9.79
N GLN A 112 9.78 4.50 10.77
CA GLN A 112 9.69 3.04 10.92
C GLN A 112 9.03 2.36 9.71
N VAL A 113 8.02 3.01 9.14
CA VAL A 113 7.33 2.52 7.94
C VAL A 113 8.23 2.64 6.72
N GLU A 114 8.95 3.75 6.57
CA GLU A 114 9.96 3.99 5.53
C GLU A 114 11.10 2.95 5.59
N GLU A 115 11.67 2.71 6.77
CA GLU A 115 12.71 1.72 7.00
C GLU A 115 12.22 0.30 6.63
N THR A 116 10.96 -0.01 6.95
CA THR A 116 10.34 -1.28 6.57
C THR A 116 10.17 -1.38 5.05
N ALA A 117 9.73 -0.31 4.39
CA ALA A 117 9.56 -0.27 2.95
C ALA A 117 10.91 -0.43 2.22
N LYS A 118 11.95 0.29 2.66
CA LYS A 118 13.32 0.17 2.14
C LYS A 118 13.89 -1.22 2.39
N LYS A 119 13.70 -1.79 3.58
CA LYS A 119 14.21 -3.13 3.94
C LYS A 119 13.58 -4.25 3.10
N LEU A 120 12.29 -4.13 2.79
CA LEU A 120 11.57 -5.08 1.95
C LEU A 120 11.70 -4.74 0.46
N ASP A 121 12.34 -3.62 0.12
CA ASP A 121 12.53 -3.12 -1.25
C ASP A 121 11.17 -3.03 -1.96
N LEU A 122 10.20 -2.37 -1.31
CA LEU A 122 8.82 -2.30 -1.78
C LEU A 122 8.67 -1.31 -2.95
N ASP A 123 8.01 -1.77 -4.01
CA ASP A 123 7.55 -0.92 -5.12
C ASP A 123 6.24 -0.20 -4.79
N GLY A 124 5.48 -0.69 -3.80
CA GLY A 124 4.23 -0.09 -3.41
C GLY A 124 3.66 -0.59 -2.09
N LEU A 125 2.97 0.32 -1.39
CA LEU A 125 2.21 0.07 -0.18
C LEU A 125 0.74 0.41 -0.43
N VAL A 126 -0.13 -0.58 -0.26
CA VAL A 126 -1.58 -0.42 -0.37
C VAL A 126 -2.17 -0.33 1.03
N VAL A 127 -2.78 0.82 1.35
CA VAL A 127 -3.53 1.03 2.59
C VAL A 127 -5.01 0.77 2.34
N ILE A 128 -5.62 -0.10 3.15
CA ILE A 128 -7.05 -0.40 3.08
C ILE A 128 -7.69 -0.02 4.41
N GLY A 129 -8.62 0.93 4.39
CA GLY A 129 -9.30 1.39 5.60
C GLY A 129 -10.28 2.54 5.39
N GLU A 130 -10.70 3.13 6.50
CA GLU A 130 -11.64 4.25 6.58
C GLU A 130 -10.92 5.61 6.35
N ASP A 131 -11.60 6.72 6.60
CA ASP A 131 -11.12 8.10 6.42
C ASP A 131 -9.78 8.40 7.14
N ASP A 132 -9.66 8.01 8.40
CA ASP A 132 -8.42 8.14 9.18
C ASP A 132 -7.26 7.38 8.51
N SER A 133 -7.55 6.22 7.90
CA SER A 133 -6.54 5.38 7.26
C SER A 133 -6.04 5.99 5.96
N ASN A 134 -6.96 6.57 5.18
CA ASN A 134 -6.60 7.29 3.95
C ASN A 134 -5.85 8.60 4.25
N THR A 135 -6.12 9.25 5.40
CA THR A 135 -5.32 10.39 5.85
C THR A 135 -3.87 9.98 6.12
N ASN A 136 -3.65 8.86 6.82
CA ASN A 136 -2.30 8.32 7.03
C ASN A 136 -1.63 7.93 5.70
N ALA A 137 -2.39 7.37 4.76
CA ALA A 137 -1.87 7.02 3.43
C ALA A 137 -1.38 8.26 2.66
N CYS A 138 -2.12 9.37 2.70
CA CYS A 138 -1.69 10.63 2.10
C CYS A 138 -0.41 11.17 2.76
N LEU A 139 -0.33 11.16 4.10
CA LEU A 139 0.86 11.63 4.82
C LEU A 139 2.09 10.76 4.54
N LEU A 140 1.92 9.44 4.46
CA LEU A 140 2.98 8.51 4.08
C LEU A 140 3.47 8.75 2.65
N ALA A 141 2.55 8.91 1.70
CA ALA A 141 2.89 9.16 0.31
C ALA A 141 3.63 10.50 0.15
N GLU A 142 3.23 11.54 0.89
CA GLU A 142 3.93 12.83 0.91
C GLU A 142 5.34 12.68 1.49
N ASN A 143 5.48 11.99 2.62
CA ASN A 143 6.78 11.73 3.23
C ASN A 143 7.73 10.99 2.27
N PHE A 144 7.23 9.95 1.59
CA PHE A 144 8.02 9.20 0.60
C PHE A 144 8.37 10.03 -0.65
N SER A 145 7.51 10.98 -1.03
CA SER A 145 7.76 11.85 -2.18
C SER A 145 8.79 12.93 -1.87
N GLY A 146 8.80 13.46 -0.64
CA GLY A 146 9.75 14.48 -0.20
C GLY A 146 11.21 14.01 -0.15
N ASP A 147 11.44 12.74 0.18
CA ASP A 147 12.79 12.16 0.19
C ASP A 147 13.35 11.90 -1.23
N ALA A 148 12.48 11.73 -2.23
CA ALA A 148 12.89 11.48 -3.62
C ALA A 148 13.57 12.70 -4.27
N GLU A 149 13.32 13.92 -3.77
CA GLU A 149 14.01 15.14 -4.23
C GLU A 149 15.36 15.39 -3.53
N ALA A 150 15.67 14.68 -2.43
CA ALA A 150 16.96 14.82 -1.74
C ALA A 150 18.09 13.96 -2.34
N GLU A 151 17.75 13.00 -3.21
CA GLU A 151 18.69 12.09 -3.88
C GLU A 151 18.81 12.30 -5.41
N ALA A 152 18.16 13.34 -5.97
CA ALA A 152 18.22 13.71 -7.39
C ALA A 152 19.11 14.95 -7.64
#